data_AF-A0A3G1T1P9-F1
#
_entry.id   AF-A0A3G1T1P9-F1
#
_cell.length_a   1.000
_cell.length_b   1.000
_cell.length_c   1.000
_cell.angle_alpha   90.00
_cell.angle_beta   90.00
_cell.angle_gamma   90.00
#
_symmetry.space_group_name_H-M   'P 1'
#
loop_
_entity.id
_entity.type
_entity.pdbx_description
1 polymer ?
#
loop_
_entity_poly.entity_id
_entity_poly.type
_entity_poly.pdbx_seq_one_letter_code
_entity_poly.pdbx_strand_id
1 'polypeptide(L)'
;LTDPAPATTFAHLDATTVLPRAIAELGIYPAVDPLDSTSRIMDPNIIGAEHYNVARGVQKILQDYKSLQDIIAILGMDELSEEDKLTVARARKIQRFLSQPFQVAEVFTGHAGKLVPLEETIKGFSQILRGEYDHLPEVAFYMVGPIEEVVAKAETLAKNA
;
A
#
# COMPACT_ATOMS: atom_id res chain seq x y z
N LEU A 1 5.46 -5.63 20.08
CA LEU A 1 4.60 -4.53 20.56
C LEU A 1 4.08 -4.74 21.98
N THR A 2 4.24 -5.93 22.58
CA THR A 2 3.83 -6.24 23.96
C THR A 2 4.85 -5.84 25.03
N ASP A 3 5.97 -5.21 24.63
CA ASP A 3 6.93 -4.64 25.58
C ASP A 3 6.30 -3.42 26.27
N PRO A 4 6.43 -3.29 27.61
CA PRO A 4 5.79 -2.22 28.36
C PRO A 4 6.30 -0.81 27.99
N ALA A 5 7.55 -0.66 27.53
CA ALA A 5 8.08 0.67 27.19
C ALA A 5 7.43 1.28 25.92
N PRO A 6 7.31 0.56 24.79
CA PRO A 6 6.50 0.99 23.64
C PRO A 6 5.02 1.17 23.98
N ALA A 7 4.42 0.24 24.73
CA ALA A 7 3.00 0.28 25.06
C ALA A 7 2.61 1.58 25.81
N THR A 8 3.44 2.00 26.76
CA THR A 8 3.22 3.24 27.51
C THR A 8 3.42 4.47 26.62
N THR A 9 4.38 4.42 25.70
CA THR A 9 4.65 5.51 24.75
C THR A 9 3.47 5.72 23.77
N PHE A 10 2.86 4.63 23.28
CA PHE A 10 1.74 4.72 22.34
C PHE A 10 0.51 5.44 22.90
N ALA A 11 0.28 5.38 24.22
CA ALA A 11 -0.83 6.08 24.86
C ALA A 11 -0.72 7.61 24.77
N HIS A 12 0.46 8.15 24.46
CA HIS A 12 0.72 9.59 24.37
C HIS A 12 0.89 10.09 22.93
N LEU A 13 0.82 9.21 21.93
CA LEU A 13 1.05 9.56 20.53
C LEU A 13 -0.28 9.76 19.78
N ASP A 14 -0.40 10.89 19.08
CA ASP A 14 -1.56 11.16 18.21
C ASP A 14 -1.50 10.38 16.89
N ALA A 15 -0.32 9.87 16.51
CA ALA A 15 -0.14 8.98 15.37
C ALA A 15 0.98 7.97 15.65
N THR A 16 0.78 6.74 15.20
CA THR A 16 1.71 5.63 15.34
C THR A 16 2.02 5.04 13.97
N THR A 17 3.30 4.93 13.64
CA THR A 17 3.77 4.31 12.40
C THR A 17 4.61 3.10 12.76
N VAL A 18 4.11 1.92 12.41
CA VAL A 18 4.73 0.63 12.74
C VAL A 18 5.54 0.15 11.54
N LEU A 19 6.80 -0.22 11.77
CA LEU A 19 7.73 -0.64 10.73
C LEU A 19 8.18 -2.10 10.91
N PRO A 20 7.41 -3.10 10.44
CA PRO A 20 7.79 -4.50 10.59
C PRO A 20 8.89 -4.93 9.63
N ARG A 21 9.78 -5.81 10.11
CA ARG A 21 10.84 -6.43 9.28
C ARG A 21 10.25 -7.22 8.10
N ALA A 22 9.12 -7.91 8.29
CA ALA A 22 8.50 -8.73 7.25
C ALA A 22 8.14 -7.93 5.98
N ILE A 23 7.74 -6.66 6.10
CA ILE A 23 7.44 -5.81 4.93
C ILE A 23 8.74 -5.39 4.22
N ALA A 24 9.80 -5.10 4.98
CA ALA A 24 11.11 -4.79 4.41
C ALA A 24 11.70 -5.98 3.63
N GLU A 25 11.49 -7.21 4.09
CA GLU A 25 11.92 -8.45 3.40
C GLU A 25 11.23 -8.64 2.04
N LEU A 26 10.04 -8.04 1.83
CA LEU A 26 9.37 -8.00 0.53
C LEU A 26 9.94 -6.93 -0.42
N GLY A 27 10.93 -6.17 0.02
CA GLY A 27 11.54 -5.04 -0.70
C GLY A 27 10.70 -3.76 -0.69
N ILE A 28 9.65 -3.69 0.14
CA ILE A 28 8.73 -2.54 0.16
C ILE A 28 9.30 -1.49 1.12
N TYR A 29 9.63 -0.32 0.58
CA TYR A 29 10.12 0.82 1.34
C TYR A 29 9.29 2.09 1.04
N PRO A 30 8.86 2.84 2.09
CA PRO A 30 9.09 2.57 3.51
C PRO A 30 8.33 1.33 3.99
N ALA A 31 8.93 0.57 4.91
CA ALA A 31 8.36 -0.69 5.41
C ALA A 31 7.25 -0.46 6.44
N VAL A 32 6.25 0.36 6.12
CA VAL A 32 5.12 0.71 6.99
C VAL A 32 4.06 -0.37 6.94
N ASP A 33 3.57 -0.79 8.10
CA ASP A 33 2.37 -1.62 8.19
C ASP A 33 1.10 -0.75 8.15
N PRO A 34 0.29 -0.81 7.08
CA PRO A 34 -0.91 0.03 6.95
C PRO A 34 -2.09 -0.42 7.82
N LEU A 35 -2.04 -1.62 8.40
CA LEU A 35 -3.09 -2.15 9.29
C LEU A 35 -2.77 -1.88 10.76
N ASP A 36 -1.49 -1.98 11.14
CA ASP A 36 -1.04 -1.72 12.53
C ASP A 36 -0.71 -0.25 12.80
N SER A 37 -0.49 0.57 11.76
CA SER A 37 -0.30 2.02 11.89
C SER A 37 -1.62 2.76 12.03
N THR A 38 -1.68 3.73 12.95
CA THR A 38 -2.92 4.45 13.28
C THR A 38 -2.69 5.94 13.46
N SER A 39 -3.76 6.72 13.34
CA SER A 39 -3.74 8.15 13.67
C SER A 39 -5.07 8.60 14.22
N ARG A 40 -5.04 9.47 15.23
CA ARG A 40 -6.21 10.07 15.85
C ARG A 40 -6.99 10.98 14.90
N ILE A 41 -6.30 11.61 13.95
CA ILE A 41 -6.93 12.51 12.96
C ILE A 41 -7.56 11.75 11.79
N MET A 42 -7.51 10.41 11.77
CA MET A 42 -8.20 9.57 10.79
C MET A 42 -9.72 9.56 11.09
N ASP A 43 -10.35 10.73 10.95
CA ASP A 43 -11.75 11.03 11.22
C ASP A 43 -12.31 11.89 10.07
N PRO A 44 -13.45 11.52 9.45
CA PRO A 44 -14.00 12.23 8.30
C PRO A 44 -14.34 13.71 8.61
N ASN A 45 -14.54 14.09 9.87
CA ASN A 45 -14.79 15.46 10.28
C ASN A 45 -13.52 16.33 10.28
N ILE A 46 -12.33 15.71 10.26
CA ILE A 46 -11.04 16.41 10.25
C ILE A 46 -10.43 16.40 8.85
N ILE A 47 -10.32 15.22 8.21
CA ILE A 47 -9.63 15.04 6.93
C ILE A 47 -10.58 15.05 5.72
N GLY A 48 -11.88 15.16 5.95
CA GLY A 48 -12.91 15.06 4.91
C GLY A 48 -13.29 13.62 4.57
N ALA A 49 -14.49 13.46 4.01
CA ALA A 49 -15.06 12.15 3.72
C ALA A 49 -14.29 11.38 2.64
N GLU A 50 -13.78 12.07 1.61
CA GLU A 50 -13.07 11.42 0.51
C GLU A 50 -11.78 10.73 0.97
N HIS A 51 -10.89 11.47 1.63
CA HIS A 51 -9.65 10.93 2.18
C HIS A 51 -9.94 9.77 3.14
N TYR A 52 -10.90 9.95 4.06
CA TYR A 52 -11.28 8.91 5.02
C TYR A 52 -11.77 7.63 4.33
N ASN A 53 -12.68 7.75 3.37
CA ASN A 53 -13.27 6.59 2.68
C ASN A 53 -12.24 5.84 1.84
N VAL A 54 -11.31 6.56 1.18
CA VAL A 54 -10.21 5.94 0.42
C VAL A 54 -9.28 5.18 1.37
N ALA A 55 -8.86 5.80 2.48
CA ALA A 55 -8.02 5.15 3.48
C ALA A 55 -8.68 3.89 4.07
N ARG A 56 -9.96 3.96 4.43
CA ARG A 56 -10.73 2.81 4.93
C ARG A 56 -10.91 1.71 3.88
N GLY A 57 -11.11 2.07 2.61
CA GLY A 57 -11.18 1.13 1.51
C GLY A 57 -9.87 0.37 1.31
N VAL A 58 -8.73 1.08 1.37
CA VAL A 58 -7.39 0.49 1.30
C VAL A 58 -7.17 -0.49 2.46
N GLN A 59 -7.47 -0.06 3.70
CA GLN A 59 -7.35 -0.92 4.88
C GLN A 59 -8.23 -2.18 4.76
N LYS A 60 -9.46 -2.03 4.27
CA LYS A 60 -10.38 -3.17 4.07
C LYS A 60 -9.79 -4.19 3.10
N ILE A 61 -9.35 -3.78 1.91
CA ILE A 61 -8.78 -4.72 0.93
C ILE A 61 -7.54 -5.42 1.48
N LEU A 62 -6.66 -4.70 2.19
CA LEU A 62 -5.46 -5.29 2.79
C LEU A 62 -5.80 -6.27 3.93
N GLN A 63 -6.84 -5.97 4.71
CA GLN A 63 -7.33 -6.87 5.76
C GLN A 63 -7.94 -8.14 5.17
N ASP A 64 -8.78 -8.00 4.14
CA ASP A 64 -9.40 -9.12 3.43
C ASP A 64 -8.30 -9.99 2.78
N TYR A 65 -7.27 -9.37 2.17
CA TYR A 65 -6.09 -10.08 1.66
C TYR A 65 -5.33 -10.85 2.74
N LYS A 66 -5.09 -10.24 3.90
CA LYS A 66 -4.42 -10.92 5.03
C LYS A 66 -5.18 -12.16 5.49
N SER A 67 -6.51 -12.11 5.50
CA SER A 67 -7.35 -13.28 5.81
C SER A 67 -7.30 -14.37 4.74
N LEU A 68 -7.07 -14.01 3.47
CA LEU A 68 -6.92 -14.96 2.37
C LEU A 68 -5.50 -15.58 2.30
N GLN A 69 -4.48 -14.96 2.90
CA GLN A 69 -3.09 -15.45 2.85
C GLN A 69 -2.92 -16.87 3.40
N ASP A 70 -3.58 -17.21 4.51
CA ASP A 70 -3.49 -18.55 5.11
C ASP A 70 -4.11 -19.61 4.19
N ILE A 71 -5.23 -19.28 3.54
CA ILE A 71 -5.88 -20.14 2.56
C ILE A 71 -4.96 -20.35 1.36
N ILE A 72 -4.38 -19.27 0.82
CA ILE A 72 -3.44 -19.32 -0.31
C ILE A 72 -2.21 -20.16 0.03
N ALA A 73 -1.69 -20.05 1.26
CA ALA A 73 -0.51 -20.80 1.69
C ALA A 73 -0.75 -22.32 1.79
N ILE A 74 -1.99 -22.74 2.07
CA ILE A 74 -2.36 -24.16 2.24
C ILE A 74 -2.87 -24.77 0.93
N LEU A 75 -3.80 -24.09 0.26
CA LEU A 75 -4.55 -24.61 -0.88
C LEU A 75 -4.05 -24.10 -2.23
N GLY A 76 -3.39 -22.94 -2.26
CA GLY A 76 -2.97 -22.27 -3.49
C GLY A 76 -3.97 -21.21 -3.99
N MET A 77 -3.53 -20.41 -4.97
CA MET A 77 -4.34 -19.32 -5.55
C MET A 77 -5.52 -19.81 -6.40
N ASP A 78 -5.43 -21.02 -6.96
CA ASP A 78 -6.42 -21.53 -7.93
C ASP A 78 -7.76 -21.89 -7.27
N GLU A 79 -7.72 -22.20 -5.96
CA GLU A 79 -8.87 -22.58 -5.13
C GLU A 79 -9.71 -21.39 -4.64
N LEU A 80 -9.25 -20.17 -4.92
CA LEU A 80 -10.00 -18.95 -4.59
C LEU A 80 -11.13 -18.69 -5.60
N SER A 81 -12.20 -18.06 -5.14
CA SER A 81 -13.23 -17.52 -6.04
C SER A 81 -12.63 -16.44 -6.94
N GLU A 82 -13.26 -16.17 -8.09
CA GLU A 82 -12.79 -15.09 -8.98
C GLU A 82 -12.81 -13.70 -8.32
N GLU A 83 -13.75 -13.48 -7.39
CA GLU A 83 -13.83 -12.25 -6.58
C GLU A 83 -12.68 -12.16 -5.57
N ASP A 84 -12.32 -13.26 -4.91
CA ASP A 84 -11.18 -13.32 -4.00
C ASP A 84 -9.86 -13.14 -4.75
N LYS A 85 -9.72 -13.75 -5.94
CA LYS A 85 -8.56 -13.54 -6.82
C LYS A 85 -8.41 -12.07 -7.20
N LEU A 86 -9.52 -11.41 -7.53
CA LEU A 86 -9.52 -9.97 -7.83
C LEU A 86 -9.09 -9.14 -6.60
N THR A 87 -9.62 -9.49 -5.42
CA THR A 87 -9.25 -8.84 -4.15
C THR A 87 -7.76 -8.99 -3.87
N VAL A 88 -7.21 -10.19 -4.03
CA VAL A 88 -5.77 -10.47 -3.87
C VAL A 88 -4.94 -9.67 -4.88
N ALA A 89 -5.35 -9.63 -6.14
CA ALA A 89 -4.63 -8.89 -7.19
C ALA A 89 -4.59 -7.38 -6.88
N ARG A 90 -5.72 -6.79 -6.46
CA ARG A 90 -5.77 -5.38 -6.04
C ARG A 90 -4.96 -5.13 -4.78
N ALA A 91 -5.04 -6.03 -3.79
CA ALA A 91 -4.28 -5.90 -2.55
C ALA A 91 -2.77 -5.90 -2.79
N ARG A 92 -2.27 -6.78 -3.67
CA ARG A 92 -0.85 -6.81 -4.06
C ARG A 92 -0.42 -5.52 -4.74
N LYS A 93 -1.24 -4.97 -5.64
CA LYS A 93 -0.98 -3.67 -6.28
C LYS A 93 -0.93 -2.54 -5.26
N ILE A 94 -1.91 -2.47 -4.35
CA ILE A 94 -1.94 -1.49 -3.26
C ILE A 94 -0.69 -1.62 -2.38
N GLN A 95 -0.32 -2.84 -1.98
CA GLN A 95 0.84 -3.09 -1.13
C GLN A 95 2.14 -2.62 -1.81
N ARG A 96 2.27 -2.83 -3.12
CA ARG A 96 3.40 -2.31 -3.91
C ARG A 96 3.33 -0.79 -4.07
N PHE A 97 2.16 -0.21 -4.30
CA PHE A 97 1.97 1.23 -4.49
C PHE A 97 2.22 2.05 -3.21
N LEU A 98 2.16 1.43 -2.04
CA LEU A 98 2.61 2.04 -0.77
C LEU A 98 4.14 2.21 -0.72
N SER A 99 4.90 1.61 -1.63
CA SER A 99 6.34 1.88 -1.76
C SER A 99 6.61 3.17 -2.52
N GLN A 100 7.63 3.92 -2.10
CA GLN A 100 8.00 5.19 -2.70
C GLN A 100 9.52 5.38 -2.66
N PRO A 101 10.16 5.78 -3.77
CA PRO A 101 11.57 6.10 -3.77
C PRO A 101 11.83 7.40 -3.00
N PHE A 102 12.63 7.33 -1.94
CA PHE A 102 13.01 8.49 -1.15
C PHE A 102 14.21 9.21 -1.75
N GLN A 103 14.16 10.54 -1.77
CA GLN A 103 15.28 11.37 -2.24
C GLN A 103 16.57 11.11 -1.47
N VAL A 104 16.49 10.89 -0.15
CA VAL A 104 17.65 10.54 0.67
C VAL A 104 18.20 9.14 0.38
N ALA A 105 17.40 8.26 -0.22
CA ALA A 105 17.77 6.89 -0.56
C ALA A 105 18.22 6.74 -2.03
N GLU A 106 18.25 7.82 -2.80
CA GLU A 106 18.62 7.81 -4.22
C GLU A 106 20.03 7.25 -4.44
N VAL A 107 20.97 7.57 -3.56
CA VAL A 107 22.36 7.07 -3.59
C VAL A 107 22.43 5.55 -3.43
N PHE A 108 21.48 4.93 -2.74
CA PHE A 108 21.47 3.48 -2.48
C PHE A 108 20.60 2.72 -3.46
N THR A 109 19.50 3.31 -3.90
CA THR A 109 18.49 2.66 -4.74
C THR A 109 18.70 2.92 -6.24
N GLY A 110 19.41 3.99 -6.61
CA GLY A 110 19.52 4.46 -7.99
C GLY A 110 18.23 5.03 -8.57
N HIS A 111 17.16 5.13 -7.76
CA HIS A 111 15.87 5.69 -8.17
C HIS A 111 15.77 7.15 -7.70
N ALA A 112 15.42 8.05 -8.61
CA ALA A 112 15.20 9.45 -8.27
C ALA A 112 14.07 9.59 -7.25
N GLY A 113 14.32 10.36 -6.18
CA GLY A 113 13.34 10.59 -5.14
C GLY A 113 12.06 11.25 -5.66
N LYS A 114 10.91 10.82 -5.13
CA LYS A 114 9.61 11.37 -5.48
C LYS A 114 8.95 11.98 -4.25
N LEU A 115 8.33 13.15 -4.42
CA LEU A 115 7.46 13.76 -3.43
C LEU A 115 6.04 13.75 -4.01
N VAL A 116 5.13 12.99 -3.39
CA VAL A 116 3.76 12.82 -3.86
C VAL A 116 2.83 13.74 -3.06
N PRO A 117 2.12 14.69 -3.70
CA PRO A 117 1.13 15.52 -3.02
C PRO A 117 -0.04 14.69 -2.47
N LEU A 118 -0.69 15.18 -1.41
CA LEU A 118 -1.81 14.50 -0.77
C LEU A 118 -2.96 14.20 -1.74
N GLU A 119 -3.32 15.16 -2.58
CA GLU A 119 -4.41 15.03 -3.56
C GLU A 119 -4.13 13.92 -4.58
N GLU A 120 -2.90 13.80 -5.07
CA GLU A 120 -2.48 12.74 -5.98
C GLU A 120 -2.46 11.36 -5.31
N THR A 121 -2.09 11.30 -4.02
CA THR A 121 -2.17 10.07 -3.24
C THR A 121 -3.63 9.58 -3.13
N ILE A 122 -4.55 10.47 -2.72
CA ILE A 122 -5.97 10.13 -2.57
C ILE A 122 -6.55 9.68 -3.91
N LYS A 123 -6.27 10.43 -4.98
CA LYS A 123 -6.71 10.10 -6.35
C LYS A 123 -6.18 8.73 -6.79
N GLY A 124 -4.87 8.49 -6.67
CA GLY A 124 -4.25 7.23 -7.08
C GLY A 124 -4.83 6.02 -6.38
N PHE A 125 -4.97 6.07 -5.05
CA PHE A 125 -5.60 4.97 -4.30
C PHE A 125 -7.08 4.83 -4.63
N SER A 126 -7.83 5.93 -4.80
CA SER A 126 -9.24 5.89 -5.19
C SER A 126 -9.46 5.16 -6.52
N GLN A 127 -8.62 5.44 -7.52
CA GLN A 127 -8.70 4.79 -8.83
C GLN A 127 -8.32 3.30 -8.78
N ILE A 128 -7.33 2.93 -7.97
CA ILE A 128 -6.99 1.52 -7.72
C ILE A 128 -8.17 0.79 -7.06
N LEU A 129 -8.82 1.40 -6.06
CA LEU A 129 -9.99 0.82 -5.38
C LEU A 129 -11.17 0.60 -6.34
N ARG A 130 -11.34 1.50 -7.32
CA ARG A 130 -12.39 1.39 -8.36
C ARG A 130 -12.06 0.35 -9.44
N GLY A 131 -10.83 -0.18 -9.47
CA GLY A 131 -10.39 -1.16 -10.46
C GLY A 131 -9.96 -0.57 -11.80
N GLU A 132 -9.75 0.76 -11.89
CA GLU A 132 -9.36 1.43 -13.15
C GLU A 132 -8.04 0.88 -13.71
N TYR A 133 -7.17 0.36 -12.85
CA TYR A 133 -5.85 -0.16 -13.18
C TYR A 133 -5.71 -1.68 -12.99
N ASP A 134 -6.82 -2.43 -13.02
CA ASP A 134 -6.80 -3.89 -12.87
C ASP A 134 -6.04 -4.61 -14.00
N HIS A 135 -5.99 -4.00 -15.18
CA HIS A 135 -5.28 -4.50 -16.35
C HIS A 135 -3.75 -4.31 -16.27
N LEU A 136 -3.24 -3.44 -15.39
CA LEU A 136 -1.80 -3.18 -15.26
C LEU A 136 -1.10 -4.26 -14.43
N PRO A 137 0.17 -4.61 -14.75
CA PRO A 137 0.93 -5.60 -13.99
C PRO A 137 1.35 -5.06 -12.61
N GLU A 138 1.42 -5.94 -11.60
CA GLU A 138 1.77 -5.57 -10.22
C GLU A 138 3.12 -4.83 -10.10
N VAL A 139 4.09 -5.20 -10.93
CA VAL A 139 5.44 -4.61 -10.95
C VAL A 139 5.45 -3.12 -11.36
N ALA A 140 4.41 -2.65 -12.05
CA ALA A 140 4.28 -1.24 -12.41
C ALA A 140 4.00 -0.35 -11.19
N PHE A 141 3.44 -0.92 -10.12
CA PHE A 141 3.12 -0.20 -8.88
C PHE A 141 4.28 -0.11 -7.90
N TYR A 142 5.42 -0.74 -8.20
CA TYR A 142 6.55 -0.79 -7.28
C TYR A 142 7.51 0.40 -7.48
N MET A 143 7.91 1.07 -6.40
CA MET A 143 8.89 2.18 -6.40
C MET A 143 8.56 3.28 -7.41
N VAL A 144 7.37 3.84 -7.31
CA VAL A 144 6.87 4.93 -8.14
C VAL A 144 6.32 6.06 -7.27
N GLY A 145 6.13 7.24 -7.85
CA GLY A 145 5.44 8.35 -7.20
C GLY A 145 3.92 8.30 -7.42
N PRO A 146 3.34 9.31 -8.11
CA PRO A 146 1.91 9.37 -8.38
C PRO A 146 1.46 8.31 -9.41
N ILE A 147 0.14 8.13 -9.53
CA ILE A 147 -0.47 7.05 -10.32
C ILE A 147 -0.12 7.11 -11.81
N GLU A 148 0.15 8.31 -12.34
CA GLU A 148 0.57 8.51 -13.73
C GLU A 148 1.91 7.81 -14.01
N GLU A 149 2.81 7.74 -13.03
CA GLU A 149 4.08 7.02 -13.17
C GLU A 149 3.87 5.51 -13.26
N VAL A 150 2.81 4.97 -12.65
CA VAL A 150 2.43 3.55 -12.81
C VAL A 150 2.09 3.26 -14.27
N VAL A 151 1.29 4.12 -14.90
CA VAL A 151 0.89 3.97 -16.31
C VAL A 151 2.12 4.04 -17.22
N ALA A 152 2.96 5.06 -17.05
CA ALA A 152 4.20 5.20 -17.83
C ALA A 152 5.14 4.00 -17.64
N LYS A 153 5.26 3.48 -16.41
CA LYS A 153 6.05 2.29 -16.12
C LYS A 153 5.45 1.03 -16.75
N ALA A 154 4.13 0.87 -16.72
CA ALA A 154 3.48 -0.25 -17.39
C ALA A 154 3.68 -0.22 -18.91
N GLU A 155 3.61 0.95 -19.54
CA GLU A 155 3.89 1.10 -20.98
C GLU A 155 5.33 0.74 -21.34
N THR A 156 6.31 1.14 -20.53
CA THR A 156 7.71 0.78 -20.75
C THR A 156 7.94 -0.72 -20.58
N LEU A 157 7.30 -1.35 -19.60
CA LEU A 157 7.35 -2.81 -19.44
C LEU A 157 6.73 -3.54 -20.62
N ALA A 158 5.58 -3.06 -21.14
CA ALA A 158 4.92 -3.65 -22.31
C ALA A 158 5.76 -3.53 -23.59
N LYS A 159 6.57 -2.47 -23.74
CA LYS A 159 7.49 -2.30 -24.88
C LYS A 159 8.72 -3.20 -24.81
N ASN A 160 9.09 -3.62 -23.60
CA ASN A 160 10.30 -4.42 -23.34
C ASN A 160 10.00 -5.92 -23.18
N ALA A 161 8.74 -6.32 -23.25
CA ALA A 161 8.26 -7.71 -23.21
C ALA A 161 8.13 -8.28 -24.63
#